data_AF-A0AAE0IAM0-F1
#
_entry.id   AF-A0AAE0IAM0-F1
#
_cell.length_a   1.000
_cell.length_b   1.000
_cell.length_c   1.000
_cell.angle_alpha   90.00
_cell.angle_beta   90.00
_cell.angle_gamma   90.00
#
_symmetry.space_group_name_H-M   'P 1'
#
loop_
_entity.id
_entity.type
_entity.pdbx_description
1 polymer ?
#
loop_
_entity_poly.entity_id
_entity_poly.type
_entity_poly.pdbx_seq_one_letter_code
_entity_poly.pdbx_strand_id
1 'polypeptide(L)'
;MLATLHSQLHFVRDIQSVDTSGLEPLRSIRDETDAGISEATIGLDHDQVREALDNEDVFGHCRRPRRRKTVKVDAREAEDWDVLGTASQTAGGGKYFVVRSGKGVEKESIQGDGGS
;
A
#
# COMPACT_ATOMS: atom_id res chain seq x y z
N MET A 1 5.62 -13.14 26.96
CA MET A 1 5.56 -12.01 25.99
C MET A 1 6.21 -10.73 26.55
N LEU A 2 5.87 -10.29 27.77
CA LEU A 2 6.43 -9.05 28.36
C LEU A 2 7.96 -9.05 28.49
N ALA A 3 8.57 -10.18 28.90
CA ALA A 3 10.04 -10.28 28.99
C ALA A 3 10.73 -10.09 27.62
N THR A 4 10.17 -10.67 26.56
CA THR A 4 10.66 -10.53 25.19
C THR A 4 10.56 -9.07 24.71
N LEU A 5 9.41 -8.43 24.95
CA LEU A 5 9.21 -7.01 24.61
C LEU A 5 10.20 -6.12 25.37
N HIS A 6 10.43 -6.39 26.65
CA HIS A 6 11.38 -5.65 27.46
C HIS A 6 12.81 -5.73 26.91
N SER A 7 13.26 -6.93 26.52
CA SER A 7 14.56 -7.12 25.87
C SER A 7 14.66 -6.41 24.53
N GLN A 8 13.60 -6.44 23.71
CA GLN A 8 13.55 -5.73 22.42
C GLN A 8 13.64 -4.22 22.61
N LEU A 9 12.98 -3.66 23.62
CA LEU A 9 13.03 -2.23 23.92
C LEU A 9 14.40 -1.78 24.40
N HIS A 10 15.08 -2.57 25.24
CA HIS A 10 16.47 -2.27 25.64
C HIS A 10 17.39 -2.20 24.44
N PHE A 11 17.32 -3.18 23.55
CA PHE A 11 18.11 -3.19 22.32
C PHE A 11 17.87 -1.93 21.46
N VAL A 12 16.61 -1.50 21.28
CA VAL A 12 16.29 -0.27 20.54
C VAL A 12 16.84 0.98 21.25
N ARG A 13 16.80 1.01 22.59
CA ARG A 13 17.33 2.13 23.39
C ARG A 13 18.84 2.28 23.21
N ASP A 14 19.56 1.18 23.14
CA ASP A 14 21.01 1.18 22.91
C ASP A 14 21.35 1.76 21.52
N ILE A 15 20.60 1.40 20.48
CA ILE A 15 20.78 1.96 19.12
C ILE A 15 20.50 3.48 19.12
N GLN A 16 19.45 3.92 19.83
CA GLN A 16 19.08 5.34 19.92
C GLN A 16 20.11 6.21 20.66
N SER A 17 21.05 5.61 21.39
CA SER A 17 22.08 6.35 22.13
C SER A 17 23.23 6.87 21.25
N VAL A 18 23.30 6.41 20.00
CA VAL A 18 24.33 6.82 19.04
C VAL A 18 24.09 8.25 18.56
N ASP A 19 25.15 9.06 18.52
CA ASP A 19 25.08 10.41 17.93
C ASP A 19 24.86 10.32 16.42
N THR A 20 23.75 10.88 15.97
CA THR A 20 23.33 10.93 14.56
C THR A 20 23.17 12.38 14.08
N SER A 21 23.72 13.34 14.82
CA SER A 21 23.65 14.76 14.45
C SER A 21 24.32 15.01 13.09
N GLY A 22 23.58 15.68 12.19
CA GLY A 22 24.07 16.01 10.85
C GLY A 22 24.06 14.87 9.83
N LEU A 23 23.54 13.69 10.17
CA LEU A 23 23.38 12.58 9.23
C LEU A 23 21.99 12.58 8.60
N GLU A 24 21.92 12.40 7.28
CA GLU A 24 20.63 12.15 6.60
C GLU A 24 20.19 10.69 6.80
N PRO A 25 18.92 10.43 7.15
CA PRO A 25 18.42 9.07 7.30
C PRO A 25 18.46 8.28 5.99
N LEU A 26 18.96 7.04 6.06
CA LEU A 26 18.94 6.12 4.92
C LEU A 26 17.49 5.80 4.52
N ARG A 27 17.13 6.06 3.26
CA ARG A 27 15.75 5.85 2.75
C ARG A 27 15.58 4.47 2.14
N SER A 28 16.62 3.96 1.51
CA SER A 28 16.62 2.65 0.87
C SER A 28 18.02 2.05 0.87
N ILE A 29 18.13 0.73 0.76
CA ILE A 29 19.43 0.10 0.59
C ILE A 29 19.83 0.28 -0.89
N ARG A 30 20.47 1.41 -1.19
CA ARG A 30 20.94 1.81 -2.52
C ARG A 30 22.24 2.60 -2.40
N ASP A 31 22.85 2.89 -3.54
CA ASP A 31 23.92 3.86 -3.64
C ASP A 31 23.34 5.29 -3.48
N GLU A 32 23.53 5.88 -2.30
CA GLU A 32 23.07 7.24 -1.96
C GLU A 32 24.14 8.30 -2.27
N THR A 33 25.20 7.96 -3.01
CA THR A 33 26.10 8.99 -3.56
C THR A 33 25.35 9.87 -4.56
N ASP A 34 25.79 11.11 -4.76
CA ASP A 34 25.18 12.01 -5.75
C ASP A 34 25.07 11.36 -7.14
N ALA A 35 26.06 10.55 -7.51
CA ALA A 35 26.07 9.78 -8.75
C ALA A 35 24.96 8.70 -8.75
N GLY A 36 24.87 7.88 -7.70
CA GLY A 36 23.83 6.85 -7.56
C GLY A 36 22.41 7.44 -7.52
N ILE A 37 22.24 8.57 -6.86
CA ILE A 37 20.98 9.32 -6.84
C ILE A 37 20.64 9.80 -8.26
N SER A 38 21.60 10.40 -8.97
CA SER A 38 21.37 10.90 -10.33
C SER A 38 20.98 9.80 -11.32
N GLU A 39 21.62 8.63 -11.24
CA GLU A 39 21.33 7.48 -12.09
C GLU A 39 19.95 6.88 -11.78
N ALA A 40 19.59 6.78 -10.50
CA ALA A 40 18.29 6.26 -10.08
C ALA A 40 17.13 7.25 -10.28
N THR A 41 17.42 8.54 -10.46
CA THR A 41 16.41 9.58 -10.62
C THR A 41 15.79 9.51 -12.01
N ILE A 42 14.52 9.11 -12.06
CA ILE A 42 13.70 9.24 -13.28
C ILE A 42 13.31 10.72 -13.42
N GLY A 43 14.12 11.46 -14.18
CA GLY A 43 13.94 12.90 -14.44
C GLY A 43 13.05 13.21 -15.65
N LEU A 44 12.78 14.50 -15.84
CA LEU A 44 12.10 15.04 -17.04
C LEU A 44 12.96 14.95 -18.31
N ASP A 45 14.27 14.74 -18.14
CA ASP A 45 15.20 14.51 -19.26
C ASP A 45 14.91 13.20 -19.99
N HIS A 46 14.20 12.27 -19.33
CA HIS A 46 13.77 11.03 -19.94
C HIS A 46 12.60 11.31 -20.89
N ASP A 47 12.82 11.13 -22.20
CA ASP A 47 11.85 11.48 -23.24
C ASP A 47 10.46 10.86 -23.01
N GLN A 48 10.41 9.60 -22.55
CA GLN A 48 9.14 8.92 -22.21
C GLN A 48 8.35 9.60 -21.08
N VAL A 49 9.03 10.18 -20.09
CA VAL A 49 8.38 10.88 -18.97
C VAL A 49 7.83 12.20 -19.45
N ARG A 50 8.63 12.95 -20.22
CA ARG A 50 8.22 14.24 -20.80
C ARG A 50 7.03 14.06 -21.74
N GLU A 51 7.12 13.10 -22.66
CA GLU A 51 6.02 12.76 -23.58
C GLU A 51 4.75 12.35 -22.84
N ALA A 52 4.87 11.56 -21.77
CA ALA A 52 3.71 11.15 -20.97
C ALA A 52 3.03 12.34 -20.27
N LEU A 53 3.80 13.30 -19.78
CA LEU A 53 3.30 14.52 -19.13
C LEU A 53 2.73 15.52 -20.14
N ASP A 54 3.34 15.66 -21.33
CA ASP A 54 2.84 16.52 -22.42
C ASP A 54 1.48 16.05 -22.97
N ASN A 55 1.16 14.77 -22.76
CA ASN A 55 -0.12 14.16 -23.08
C ASN A 55 -1.20 14.34 -21.97
N GLU A 56 -0.96 15.21 -20.99
CA GLU A 56 -1.94 15.57 -19.97
C GLU A 56 -2.64 16.89 -20.30
N ASP A 57 -3.95 16.94 -20.03
CA ASP A 57 -4.75 18.16 -20.08
C ASP A 57 -5.13 18.60 -18.68
N VAL A 58 -5.05 19.89 -18.43
CA VAL A 58 -5.52 20.51 -17.20
C VAL A 58 -7.00 20.87 -17.35
N PHE A 59 -7.87 20.26 -16.54
CA PHE A 59 -9.32 20.47 -16.65
C PHE A 59 -9.96 20.96 -15.34
N GLY A 60 -11.00 21.79 -15.50
CA GLY A 60 -11.86 22.27 -14.41
C GLY A 60 -11.24 23.36 -13.54
N HIS A 61 -12.00 23.81 -12.54
CA HIS A 61 -11.60 24.90 -11.65
C HIS A 61 -10.33 24.56 -10.83
N CYS A 62 -10.22 23.31 -10.37
CA CYS A 62 -9.08 22.86 -9.57
C CYS A 62 -7.83 22.54 -10.40
N ARG A 63 -7.86 22.75 -11.73
CA ARG A 63 -6.73 22.55 -12.65
C ARG A 63 -6.00 21.21 -12.42
N ARG A 64 -6.75 20.14 -12.22
CA ARG A 64 -6.15 18.81 -12.00
C ARG A 64 -5.68 18.25 -13.34
N PRO A 65 -4.40 17.89 -13.51
CA PRO A 65 -3.92 17.22 -14.71
C PRO A 65 -4.65 15.89 -14.92
N ARG A 66 -5.02 15.61 -16.17
CA ARG A 66 -5.69 14.38 -16.59
C ARG A 66 -5.06 13.91 -17.89
N ARG A 67 -4.64 12.64 -17.93
CA ARG A 67 -4.17 12.01 -19.18
C ARG A 67 -5.24 12.05 -20.27
N ARG A 68 -4.85 12.45 -21.49
CA ARG A 68 -5.69 12.36 -22.68
C ARG A 68 -6.02 10.90 -22.98
N LYS A 69 -7.29 10.61 -23.22
CA LYS A 69 -7.75 9.28 -23.67
C LYS A 69 -7.77 9.23 -25.20
N THR A 70 -6.61 9.41 -25.83
CA THR A 70 -6.47 9.39 -27.30
C THR A 70 -6.63 7.99 -27.89
N VAL A 71 -6.28 6.94 -27.14
CA VAL A 71 -6.42 5.54 -27.53
C VAL A 71 -7.10 4.76 -26.41
N LYS A 72 -8.08 3.90 -26.75
CA LYS A 72 -8.55 2.87 -25.80
C LYS A 72 -7.42 1.87 -25.61
N VAL A 73 -6.69 1.99 -24.50
CA VAL A 73 -5.70 0.99 -24.09
C VAL A 73 -6.47 -0.28 -23.73
N ASP A 74 -6.16 -1.40 -24.37
CA ASP A 74 -6.65 -2.70 -23.95
C ASP A 74 -5.86 -3.12 -22.70
N ALA A 75 -6.43 -2.80 -21.54
CA ALA A 75 -5.81 -3.09 -20.25
C ALA A 75 -6.19 -4.48 -19.72
N ARG A 76 -6.88 -5.32 -20.50
CA ARG A 76 -7.37 -6.64 -20.05
C ARG A 76 -6.26 -7.50 -19.45
N GLU A 77 -5.07 -7.52 -20.04
CA GLU A 77 -3.95 -8.30 -19.48
C GLU A 77 -3.53 -7.88 -18.05
N ALA A 78 -3.71 -6.60 -17.69
CA ALA A 78 -3.37 -6.08 -16.37
C ALA A 78 -4.57 -5.99 -15.42
N GLU A 79 -5.78 -5.82 -15.96
CA GLU A 79 -7.00 -5.55 -15.19
C GLU A 79 -7.92 -6.77 -15.04
N ASP A 80 -7.64 -7.91 -15.69
CA ASP A 80 -8.43 -9.15 -15.61
C ASP A 80 -8.09 -10.04 -14.40
N TRP A 81 -7.60 -9.46 -13.31
CA TRP A 81 -7.36 -10.20 -12.07
C TRP A 81 -8.63 -10.24 -11.21
N ASP A 82 -8.84 -11.36 -10.51
CA ASP A 82 -9.95 -11.50 -9.58
C ASP A 82 -9.74 -10.64 -8.33
N VAL A 83 -10.34 -9.45 -8.35
CA VAL A 83 -10.27 -8.45 -7.26
C VAL A 83 -10.68 -9.02 -5.90
N LEU A 84 -11.56 -10.02 -5.88
CA LEU A 84 -12.06 -10.64 -4.63
C LEU A 84 -11.54 -12.06 -4.42
N GLY A 85 -10.59 -12.54 -5.22
CA GLY A 85 -10.11 -13.92 -5.17
C GLY A 85 -9.47 -14.32 -3.83
N THR A 86 -8.95 -13.36 -3.09
CA THR A 86 -8.40 -13.57 -1.73
C THR A 86 -9.36 -13.21 -0.61
N ALA A 87 -10.59 -12.78 -0.92
CA ALA A 87 -11.57 -12.41 0.09
C ALA A 87 -12.13 -13.66 0.79
N SER A 88 -12.10 -13.68 2.12
CA SER A 88 -12.65 -14.79 2.91
C SER A 88 -14.17 -14.91 2.80
N GLN A 89 -14.86 -13.81 2.51
CA GLN A 89 -16.30 -13.78 2.27
C GLN A 89 -16.67 -12.63 1.34
N THR A 90 -17.59 -12.89 0.40
CA THR A 90 -18.13 -11.90 -0.54
C THR A 90 -19.65 -11.80 -0.42
N ALA A 91 -20.22 -10.67 -0.85
CA ALA A 91 -21.66 -10.42 -0.90
C ALA A 91 -22.06 -9.73 -2.21
N GLY A 92 -23.37 -9.67 -2.47
CA GLY A 92 -23.90 -9.00 -3.66
C GLY A 92 -23.47 -9.66 -4.98
N GLY A 93 -23.34 -11.00 -4.98
CA GLY A 93 -22.92 -11.75 -6.16
C GLY A 93 -21.44 -11.56 -6.54
N GLY A 94 -20.56 -11.40 -5.55
CA GLY A 94 -19.12 -11.20 -5.79
C GLY A 94 -18.73 -9.76 -6.12
N LYS A 95 -19.52 -8.77 -5.70
CA LYS A 95 -19.21 -7.34 -5.92
C LYS A 95 -18.54 -6.67 -4.72
N TYR A 96 -18.69 -7.23 -3.53
CA TYR A 96 -18.21 -6.63 -2.29
C TYR A 96 -17.57 -7.70 -1.40
N PHE A 97 -16.48 -7.38 -0.70
CA PHE A 97 -15.98 -8.19 0.42
C PHE A 97 -16.76 -7.85 1.70
N VAL A 98 -16.85 -8.80 2.62
CA VAL A 98 -17.64 -8.64 3.85
C VAL A 98 -16.72 -8.47 5.05
N VAL A 99 -16.99 -7.44 5.85
CA VAL A 99 -16.39 -7.26 7.18
C VAL A 99 -17.50 -7.31 8.22
N ARG A 100 -17.33 -8.14 9.26
CA ARG A 100 -18.28 -8.20 10.38
C ARG A 100 -18.07 -6.98 11.26
N SER A 101 -19.10 -6.15 11.39
CA SER A 101 -19.10 -5.08 12.39
C SER A 101 -19.15 -5.72 13.79
N GLY A 102 -18.19 -5.37 14.63
CA GLY A 102 -18.09 -5.87 16.00
C GLY A 102 -19.18 -5.26 16.89
N LYS A 103 -20.41 -5.74 16.78
CA LYS A 103 -21.43 -5.59 17.82
C LYS A 103 -22.20 -6.91 17.95
N GLY A 104 -21.84 -7.66 18.99
CA GLY A 104 -22.60 -8.79 19.51
C GLY A 104 -22.44 -10.09 18.73
N VAL A 105 -21.42 -10.89 19.10
CA VAL A 105 -21.59 -12.34 19.07
C VAL A 105 -21.31 -12.84 20.48
N GLU A 106 -22.29 -12.64 21.36
CA GLU A 106 -22.48 -13.57 22.47
C GLU A 106 -22.90 -14.90 21.84
N LYS A 107 -22.02 -15.89 21.88
CA LYS A 107 -22.40 -17.27 21.61
C LYS A 107 -22.74 -17.93 22.94
N GLU A 108 -24.03 -18.05 23.22
CA GLU A 108 -24.53 -19.12 24.07
C GLU A 108 -25.79 -19.73 23.47
N SER A 109 -25.70 -21.01 23.13
CA SER A 109 -26.76 -22.01 23.22
C SER A 109 -26.18 -23.36 22.78
N ILE A 110 -25.49 -24.02 23.71
CA ILE A 110 -25.40 -25.48 23.66
C ILE A 110 -26.78 -25.97 24.14
N GLN A 111 -27.62 -26.36 23.19
CA GLN A 111 -28.88 -27.03 23.49
C GLN A 111 -28.61 -28.53 23.45
N GLY A 112 -28.27 -29.08 24.62
CA GLY A 112 -28.34 -30.50 24.90
C GLY A 112 -29.67 -30.79 25.58
N ASP A 113 -30.62 -31.32 24.84
CA ASP A 113 -31.83 -32.00 25.33
C ASP A 113 -31.90 -33.28 24.49
N GLY A 114 -31.62 -34.46 25.02
CA GLY A 114 -32.50 -35.14 25.97
C GLY A 114 -33.43 -36.05 25.16
N GLY A 115 -32.99 -37.27 24.84
CA GLY A 115 -33.74 -38.23 24.04
C GLY A 115 -33.58 -39.65 24.58
N SER A 116 -34.53 -40.02 25.45
CA SER A 116 -35.06 -41.33 25.86
C SER A 116 -34.14 -42.55 26.00
#